data_AF-A0A966PVA8-F1
#
_entry.id   AF-A0A966PVA8-F1
#
_cell.length_a   1.000
_cell.length_b   1.000
_cell.length_c   1.000
_cell.angle_alpha   90.00
_cell.angle_beta   90.00
_cell.angle_gamma   90.00
#
_symmetry.space_group_name_H-M   'P 1'
#
loop_
_entity.id
_entity.type
_entity.pdbx_description
1 polymer ?
#
loop_
_entity_poly.entity_id
_entity_poly.type
_entity_poly.pdbx_seq_one_letter_code
_entity_poly.pdbx_strand_id
1 'polypeptide(L)'
;MSRPKPTVLLTISNKETYKQEEVLAAVGIWAVFYDGNPINLKSSSLVSNYPGPKYKKVSFSNPGHAENLAKKLNTMHKTDKFGVYLLKTGEKFKR
;
A
#
# COMPACT_ATOMS: atom_id res chain seq x y z
N MET A 1 16.59 -14.21 3.96
CA MET A 1 16.69 -13.34 5.15
C MET A 1 15.40 -13.49 5.95
N SER A 2 15.45 -14.02 7.18
CA SER A 2 14.28 -14.02 8.06
C SER A 2 13.86 -12.58 8.30
N ARG A 3 12.55 -12.31 8.25
CA ARG A 3 12.04 -10.98 8.59
C ARG A 3 12.34 -10.74 10.08
N PRO A 4 12.89 -9.58 10.46
CA PRO A 4 13.04 -9.24 11.88
C PRO A 4 11.67 -9.30 12.56
N LYS A 5 11.65 -9.74 13.83
CA LYS A 5 10.42 -9.84 14.61
C LYS A 5 9.77 -8.44 14.68
N PRO A 6 8.49 -8.29 14.29
CA PRO A 6 7.85 -6.99 14.32
C PRO A 6 7.56 -6.53 15.75
N THR A 7 7.59 -5.23 15.98
CA THR A 7 7.13 -4.63 17.23
C THR A 7 5.61 -4.61 17.24
N VAL A 8 4.99 -5.28 18.21
CA VAL A 8 3.54 -5.29 18.42
C VAL A 8 3.15 -4.07 19.26
N LEU A 9 2.15 -3.31 18.81
CA LEU A 9 1.64 -2.11 19.46
C LEU A 9 0.37 -2.39 20.27
N LEU A 10 -0.54 -3.18 19.71
CA LEU A 10 -1.77 -3.63 20.37
C LEU A 10 -2.07 -5.07 19.99
N THR A 11 -2.69 -5.80 20.91
CA THR A 11 -3.14 -7.17 20.69
C THR A 11 -4.56 -7.30 21.23
N ILE A 12 -5.44 -7.93 20.45
CA ILE A 12 -6.75 -8.35 20.92
C ILE A 12 -6.94 -9.83 20.61
N SER A 13 -7.47 -10.59 21.57
CA SER A 13 -7.73 -12.02 21.44
C SER A 13 -9.23 -12.29 21.60
N ASN A 14 -9.83 -12.95 20.63
CA ASN A 14 -11.21 -13.41 20.70
C ASN A 14 -11.22 -14.89 21.12
N LYS A 15 -11.77 -15.18 22.30
CA LYS A 15 -11.82 -16.53 22.89
C LYS A 15 -12.84 -17.47 22.22
N GLU A 16 -13.85 -16.93 21.55
CA GLU A 16 -14.89 -17.72 20.87
C GLU A 16 -14.39 -18.21 19.51
N THR A 17 -13.70 -17.34 18.77
CA THR A 17 -13.15 -17.68 17.45
C THR A 17 -11.69 -18.16 17.51
N TYR A 18 -11.06 -18.09 18.69
CA TYR A 18 -9.64 -18.37 18.92
C TYR A 18 -8.70 -17.57 17.99
N LYS A 19 -9.12 -16.38 17.56
CA LYS A 19 -8.34 -15.47 16.71
C LYS A 19 -7.65 -14.39 17.53
N GLN A 20 -6.43 -14.05 17.11
CA GLN A 20 -5.65 -12.95 17.65
C GLN A 20 -5.39 -11.93 16.54
N GLU A 21 -5.73 -10.67 16.79
CA GLU A 21 -5.38 -9.56 15.91
C GLU A 21 -4.32 -8.70 16.58
N GLU A 22 -3.28 -8.35 15.81
CA GLU A 22 -2.15 -7.58 16.29
C GLU A 22 -1.94 -6.35 15.40
N VAL A 23 -1.79 -5.19 16.03
CA VAL A 23 -1.35 -3.96 15.38
C VAL A 23 0.17 -3.94 15.43
N LEU A 24 0.81 -3.94 14.26
CA LEU A 24 2.27 -3.99 14.15
C LEU A 24 2.84 -2.62 13.77
N ALA A 25 3.95 -2.23 14.39
CA ALA A 25 4.69 -1.05 13.98
C ALA A 25 5.33 -1.27 12.60
N ALA A 26 5.29 -0.23 11.76
CA ALA A 26 6.01 -0.19 10.49
C ALA A 26 7.04 0.94 10.53
N VAL A 27 8.16 0.76 9.83
CA VAL A 27 9.19 1.81 9.67
C VAL A 27 8.63 3.03 8.95
N GLY A 28 7.65 2.82 8.08
CA GLY A 28 6.95 3.84 7.33
C GLY A 28 6.06 3.20 6.27
N ILE A 29 5.53 4.05 5.39
CA ILE A 29 4.69 3.65 4.28
C ILE A 29 5.42 4.02 2.99
N TRP A 30 5.65 3.04 2.13
CA TRP A 30 6.14 3.24 0.78
C TRP A 30 4.96 3.37 -0.16
N ALA A 31 4.78 4.55 -0.74
CA ALA A 31 3.67 4.85 -1.64
C ALA A 31 4.19 5.19 -3.03
N VAL A 32 3.49 4.72 -4.07
CA VAL A 32 3.79 5.09 -5.45
C VAL A 32 3.13 6.43 -5.76
N PHE A 33 3.92 7.34 -6.33
CA PHE A 33 3.52 8.67 -6.77
C PHE A 33 3.75 8.76 -8.28
N TYR A 34 3.04 9.67 -8.93
CA TYR A 34 3.27 10.03 -10.33
C TYR A 34 3.60 11.51 -10.41
N ASP A 35 4.80 11.84 -10.91
CA ASP A 35 5.24 13.23 -11.09
C ASP A 35 5.12 14.06 -9.80
N GLY A 36 5.56 13.48 -8.69
CA GLY A 36 5.48 14.11 -7.36
C GLY A 36 4.10 14.12 -6.71
N ASN A 37 3.05 13.58 -7.35
CA ASN A 37 1.70 13.57 -6.81
C ASN A 37 1.28 12.19 -6.28
N PRO A 38 0.59 12.11 -5.12
CA PRO A 38 0.01 10.86 -4.64
C PRO A 38 -1.11 10.41 -5.58
N ILE A 39 -1.17 9.10 -5.88
CA ILE A 39 -2.13 8.55 -6.85
C ILE A 39 -3.04 7.50 -6.23
N ASN A 40 -4.15 7.22 -6.91
CA ASN A 40 -4.93 6.00 -6.73
C ASN A 40 -5.01 5.26 -8.07
N LEU A 41 -5.07 3.93 -8.01
CA LEU A 41 -5.21 3.12 -9.21
C LEU A 41 -6.59 2.46 -9.25
N LYS A 42 -7.26 2.59 -10.38
CA LYS A 42 -8.54 1.93 -10.68
C LYS A 42 -8.34 1.04 -11.90
N SER A 43 -8.96 -0.14 -11.87
CA SER A 43 -9.03 -1.02 -13.04
C SER A 43 -10.50 -1.20 -13.38
N SER A 44 -10.88 -0.83 -14.60
CA SER A 44 -12.21 -1.07 -15.18
C SER A 44 -12.06 -1.81 -16.50
N SER A 45 -13.12 -2.51 -16.93
CA SER A 45 -13.18 -3.09 -18.27
C SER A 45 -13.96 -2.16 -19.20
N LEU A 46 -13.56 -2.11 -20.46
CA LEU A 46 -14.25 -1.34 -21.50
C LEU A 46 -15.56 -1.99 -21.93
N VAL A 47 -15.74 -3.29 -21.65
CA VAL A 47 -16.84 -4.11 -22.15
C VAL A 47 -17.90 -4.36 -21.07
N SER A 48 -17.48 -4.53 -19.82
CA SER A 48 -18.39 -4.76 -18.69
C SER A 48 -17.77 -4.26 -17.40
N ASN A 49 -18.55 -3.54 -16.61
CA ASN A 49 -18.13 -3.01 -15.31
C ASN A 49 -18.61 -3.87 -14.13
N TYR A 50 -18.96 -5.14 -14.36
CA TYR A 50 -19.43 -6.04 -13.30
C TYR A 50 -18.41 -7.12 -12.93
N PRO A 51 -18.09 -7.32 -11.63
CA PRO A 51 -18.41 -6.44 -10.50
C PRO A 51 -17.65 -5.11 -10.58
N GLY A 52 -18.20 -4.07 -9.95
CA GLY A 52 -17.72 -2.68 -10.05
C GLY A 52 -16.20 -2.51 -9.91
N PRO A 53 -15.61 -1.50 -10.58
CA PRO A 53 -14.17 -1.30 -10.58
C PRO A 53 -13.61 -1.06 -9.18
N LYS A 54 -12.64 -1.87 -8.78
CA LYS A 54 -11.99 -1.82 -7.46
C LYS A 54 -10.69 -1.02 -7.50
N TYR A 55 -10.47 -0.21 -6.46
CA TYR A 55 -9.20 0.49 -6.28
C TYR A 55 -8.09 -0.49 -5.88
N LYS A 56 -6.93 -0.36 -6.52
CA LYS A 56 -5.73 -1.14 -6.19
C LYS A 56 -4.94 -0.41 -5.11
N LYS A 57 -4.31 -1.19 -4.23
CA LYS A 57 -3.41 -0.70 -3.20
C LYS A 57 -2.13 -0.14 -3.85
N VAL A 58 -1.75 1.08 -3.47
CA VAL A 58 -0.57 1.80 -3.98
C VAL A 58 0.44 2.15 -2.87
N SER A 59 0.07 1.89 -1.62
CA SER A 59 0.86 2.15 -0.42
C SER A 59 1.13 0.86 0.34
N PHE A 60 2.37 0.63 0.76
CA PHE A 60 2.85 -0.64 1.30
C PHE A 60 3.73 -0.41 2.53
N SER A 61 3.76 -1.38 3.45
CA SER A 61 4.67 -1.38 4.60
C SER A 61 6.07 -1.94 4.28
N ASN A 62 6.33 -2.28 3.00
CA ASN A 62 7.60 -2.80 2.51
C ASN A 62 7.95 -2.14 1.16
N PRO A 63 9.21 -1.66 0.96
CA PRO A 63 9.65 -1.01 -0.27
C PRO A 63 9.49 -1.87 -1.52
N GLY A 64 9.79 -3.17 -1.45
CA GLY A 64 9.85 -4.03 -2.64
C GLY A 64 8.53 -4.12 -3.40
N HIS A 65 7.39 -4.08 -2.70
CA HIS A 65 6.09 -4.06 -3.35
C HIS A 65 5.82 -2.73 -4.07
N ALA A 66 6.20 -1.60 -3.46
CA ALA A 66 6.04 -0.29 -4.07
C ALA A 66 6.96 -0.14 -5.29
N GLU A 67 8.21 -0.58 -5.19
CA GLU A 67 9.19 -0.54 -6.29
C GLU A 67 8.75 -1.39 -7.48
N ASN A 68 8.28 -2.62 -7.23
CA ASN A 68 7.77 -3.49 -8.29
C ASN A 68 6.54 -2.88 -8.98
N LEU A 69 5.66 -2.22 -8.22
CA LEU A 69 4.51 -1.51 -8.79
C LEU A 69 4.95 -0.32 -9.64
N ALA A 70 5.84 0.54 -9.13
CA ALA A 70 6.36 1.70 -9.86
C ALA A 70 7.04 1.29 -11.17
N LYS A 71 7.92 0.27 -11.13
CA LYS A 71 8.57 -0.29 -12.33
C LYS A 71 7.55 -0.78 -13.36
N LYS A 72 6.55 -1.54 -12.92
CA LYS A 72 5.48 -2.04 -13.80
C LYS A 72 4.71 -0.90 -14.46
N LEU A 73 4.39 0.16 -13.73
CA LEU A 73 3.65 1.32 -14.26
C LEU A 73 4.51 2.12 -15.23
N ASN A 74 5.79 2.35 -14.91
CA ASN A 74 6.75 2.99 -15.80
C ASN A 74 6.86 2.23 -17.13
N THR A 75 6.98 0.90 -17.09
CA THR A 75 6.98 0.08 -18.31
C THR A 75 5.66 0.16 -19.08
N MET A 76 4.51 0.06 -18.40
CA MET A 76 3.18 0.06 -19.01
C MET A 76 2.85 1.39 -19.70
N HIS A 77 3.23 2.50 -19.08
CA HIS A 77 2.94 3.85 -19.56
C HIS A 77 4.10 4.48 -20.34
N LYS A 78 5.20 3.74 -20.55
CA LYS A 78 6.42 4.21 -21.23
C LYS A 78 6.92 5.55 -20.66
N THR A 79 7.03 5.61 -19.34
CA THR A 79 7.46 6.80 -18.59
C THR A 79 8.39 6.39 -17.45
N ASP A 80 9.04 7.36 -16.83
CA ASP A 80 9.87 7.26 -15.62
C ASP A 80 9.28 8.05 -14.45
N LYS A 81 8.11 8.68 -14.65
CA LYS A 81 7.47 9.57 -13.67
C LYS A 81 6.86 8.85 -12.47
N PHE A 82 6.70 7.52 -12.49
CA PHE A 82 6.29 6.78 -11.31
C PHE A 82 7.47 6.58 -10.37
N GLY A 83 7.37 7.16 -9.17
CA GLY A 83 8.39 7.09 -8.12
C GLY A 83 7.82 6.50 -6.83
N VAL A 84 8.69 6.01 -5.95
CA VAL A 84 8.33 5.51 -4.62
C VAL A 84 8.75 6.53 -3.57
N TYR A 85 7.82 6.92 -2.71
CA TYR A 85 8.04 7.86 -1.61
C TYR A 85 7.92 7.13 -0.28
N LEU A 86 8.89 7.33 0.61
CA LEU A 86 8.83 6.86 2.00
C LEU A 86 8.18 7.92 2.88
N LEU A 87 6.99 7.60 3.39
CA LEU A 87 6.22 8.43 4.31
C LEU A 87 6.38 7.87 5.72
N LYS A 88 7.13 8.58 6.57
CA LYS A 88 7.32 8.21 7.98
C LYS A 88 6.29 8.84 8.90
N THR A 89 5.95 10.09 8.60
CA THR A 89 4.98 10.88 9.35
C THR A 89 4.10 11.61 8.34
N GLY A 90 3.01 12.19 8.82
CA GLY A 90 2.10 12.98 8.01
C GLY A 90 1.23 13.82 8.90
N GLU A 91 0.44 14.69 8.29
CA GLU A 91 -0.50 15.50 9.02
C GLU A 91 -1.64 14.63 9.54
N LYS A 92 -1.93 14.76 10.83
CA LYS A 92 -3.10 14.11 11.42
C LYS A 92 -4.34 14.83 10.89
N PHE A 93 -4.96 14.26 9.87
CA PHE A 93 -6.20 14.77 9.31
C PHE A 93 -7.30 14.83 10.37
N LYS A 94 -7.95 15.99 10.48
CA LYS A 94 -9.19 16.19 11.24
C LYS A 94 -10.22 16.77 10.26
N ARG A 95 -11.41 16.19 10.26
CA ARG A 95 -12.54 16.66 9.45
C ARG A 95 -13.23 17.83 10.12
#